data_AF-A0A7U9ES61-F1
#
_entry.id   AF-A0A7U9ES61-F1
#
_cell.length_a   1.000
_cell.length_b   1.000
_cell.length_c   1.000
_cell.angle_alpha   90.00
_cell.angle_beta   90.00
_cell.angle_gamma   90.00
#
_symmetry.space_group_name_H-M   'P 1'
#
loop_
_entity.id
_entity.type
_entity.pdbx_description
1 polymer ?
#
loop_
_entity_poly.entity_id
_entity_poly.type
_entity_poly.pdbx_seq_one_letter_code
_entity_poly.pdbx_strand_id
1 'polypeptide(L)'
;MDLTSDEAIEFAKLNANVVQPSRTGINPYYLGLKIFEDIEERWNNPTEEMKKYGVKPGSGRAKIFEVRELESDISFLRNYLTKELVMREDMYLFQKQGKEYKIVDKNWEHIRDQLVSMRVNGGFPYITVNDGDYMRNGELYLKHWYEGIELDLKYLEKVLPYIYQLWGRPVHMETVVEEKPMLFTYDGKTVHRKYL
;
A
#
# COMPACT_ATOMS: atom_id res chain seq x y z
N MET A 1 20.98 -0.69 -25.39
CA MET A 1 22.03 -0.93 -24.39
C MET A 1 23.09 -1.74 -25.10
N ASP A 2 24.35 -1.34 -24.98
CA ASP A 2 25.44 -2.10 -25.57
C ASP A 2 25.91 -3.12 -24.52
N LEU A 3 25.31 -4.32 -24.56
CA LEU A 3 25.63 -5.45 -23.67
C LEU A 3 26.30 -6.56 -24.48
N THR A 4 27.28 -7.24 -23.89
CA THR A 4 27.77 -8.52 -24.42
C THR A 4 26.69 -9.60 -24.32
N SER A 5 26.87 -10.72 -25.04
CA SER A 5 25.90 -11.82 -24.99
C SER A 5 25.70 -12.38 -23.58
N ASP A 6 26.78 -12.51 -22.80
CA ASP A 6 26.72 -13.02 -21.43
C ASP A 6 25.98 -12.04 -20.51
N GLU A 7 26.29 -10.74 -20.60
CA GLU A 7 25.60 -9.69 -19.83
C GLU A 7 24.13 -9.57 -20.19
N ALA A 8 23.77 -9.76 -21.47
CA ALA A 8 22.38 -9.74 -21.91
C ALA A 8 21.58 -10.90 -21.29
N ILE A 9 22.18 -12.09 -21.20
CA ILE A 9 21.56 -13.26 -20.55
C ILE A 9 21.40 -13.00 -19.04
N GLU A 10 22.42 -12.46 -18.39
CA GLU A 10 22.37 -12.16 -16.96
C GLU A 10 21.31 -11.09 -16.66
N PHE A 11 21.29 -10.00 -17.42
CA PHE A 11 20.29 -8.95 -17.31
C PHE A 11 18.87 -9.51 -17.49
N ALA A 12 18.65 -10.32 -18.53
CA ALA A 12 17.35 -10.92 -18.79
C ALA A 12 16.89 -11.82 -17.62
N LYS A 13 17.80 -12.62 -17.07
CA LYS A 13 17.52 -13.49 -15.92
C LYS A 13 17.18 -12.69 -14.66
N LEU A 14 17.95 -11.64 -14.36
CA LEU A 14 17.69 -10.76 -13.22
C LEU A 14 16.35 -10.04 -13.37
N ASN A 15 16.11 -9.42 -14.53
CA ASN A 15 14.86 -8.72 -14.79
C ASN A 15 13.66 -9.66 -14.66
N ALA A 16 13.70 -10.86 -15.26
CA ALA A 16 12.63 -11.83 -15.18
C ALA A 16 12.28 -12.23 -13.73
N ASN A 17 13.28 -12.35 -12.86
CA ASN A 17 13.06 -12.62 -11.44
C ASN A 17 12.42 -11.43 -10.71
N VAL A 18 12.85 -10.20 -11.03
CA VAL A 18 12.32 -8.98 -10.40
C VAL A 18 10.86 -8.74 -10.78
N VAL A 19 10.50 -8.92 -12.06
CA VAL A 19 9.13 -8.67 -12.55
C VAL A 19 8.25 -9.92 -12.52
N GLN A 20 8.66 -10.98 -11.83
CA GLN A 20 7.88 -12.22 -11.79
C GLN A 20 6.53 -11.99 -11.09
N PRO A 21 5.38 -12.28 -11.74
CA PRO A 21 4.08 -12.19 -11.09
C PRO A 21 3.98 -13.14 -9.89
N SER A 22 3.31 -12.70 -8.82
CA SER A 22 3.00 -13.55 -7.68
C SER A 22 1.60 -14.16 -7.83
N ARG A 23 1.43 -15.40 -7.35
CA ARG A 23 0.13 -16.10 -7.39
C ARG A 23 -0.84 -15.64 -6.30
N THR A 24 -0.31 -15.10 -5.19
CA THR A 24 -1.07 -14.81 -3.97
C THR A 24 -0.88 -13.38 -3.50
N GLY A 25 -0.28 -12.53 -4.32
CA GLY A 25 -0.03 -11.14 -3.98
C GLY A 25 0.32 -10.35 -5.23
N ILE A 26 0.46 -9.05 -5.05
CA ILE A 26 0.86 -8.15 -6.13
C ILE A 26 2.36 -7.95 -6.05
N ASN A 27 3.06 -8.23 -7.15
CA ASN A 27 4.43 -7.79 -7.31
C ASN A 27 4.43 -6.32 -7.76
N PRO A 28 4.90 -5.37 -6.94
CA PRO A 28 4.87 -3.94 -7.28
C PRO A 28 5.75 -3.61 -8.50
N TYR A 29 6.84 -4.35 -8.74
CA TYR A 29 7.70 -4.14 -9.91
C TYR A 29 6.99 -4.54 -11.20
N TYR A 30 6.29 -5.67 -11.18
CA TYR A 30 5.48 -6.11 -12.30
C TYR A 30 4.35 -5.12 -12.59
N LEU A 31 3.58 -4.74 -11.56
CA LEU A 31 2.45 -3.82 -11.72
C LEU A 31 2.91 -2.44 -12.23
N GLY A 32 3.99 -1.89 -11.65
CA GLY A 32 4.55 -0.61 -12.10
C GLY A 32 5.01 -0.65 -13.56
N LEU A 33 5.67 -1.75 -13.97
CA LEU A 33 6.05 -1.96 -15.37
C LEU A 33 4.82 -1.96 -16.28
N LYS A 34 3.77 -2.70 -15.93
CA LYS A 34 2.52 -2.77 -16.72
C LYS A 34 1.81 -1.43 -16.84
N ILE A 35 1.81 -0.62 -15.78
CA ILE A 35 1.27 0.74 -15.84
C ILE A 35 2.11 1.62 -16.78
N PHE A 36 3.44 1.53 -16.75
CA PHE A 36 4.28 2.31 -17.66
C PHE A 36 4.18 1.86 -19.12
N GLU A 37 4.09 0.55 -19.38
CA GLU A 37 3.80 0.01 -20.73
C GLU A 37 2.46 0.55 -21.26
N ASP A 38 1.43 0.59 -20.40
CA ASP A 38 0.12 1.16 -20.74
C ASP A 38 0.19 2.68 -21.06
N ILE A 39 0.93 3.44 -20.26
CA ILE A 39 1.16 4.87 -20.51
C ILE A 39 1.88 5.07 -21.85
N GLU A 40 2.95 4.31 -22.10
CA GLU A 40 3.71 4.43 -23.34
C GLU A 40 2.84 4.11 -24.55
N GLU A 41 2.06 3.04 -24.50
CA GLU A 41 1.14 2.63 -25.57
C GLU A 41 0.12 3.73 -25.89
N ARG A 42 -0.54 4.29 -24.86
CA ARG A 42 -1.58 5.32 -25.02
C ARG A 42 -1.04 6.65 -25.53
N TRP A 43 0.15 7.07 -25.13
CA TRP A 43 0.75 8.32 -25.60
C TRP A 43 1.51 8.16 -26.93
N ASN A 44 1.91 6.94 -27.28
CA ASN A 44 2.37 6.63 -28.63
C ASN A 44 1.22 6.62 -29.62
N ASN A 45 0.06 6.10 -29.21
CA ASN A 45 -1.16 5.98 -30.04
C ASN A 45 -2.34 6.75 -29.41
N PRO A 46 -2.27 8.09 -29.33
CA PRO A 46 -3.30 8.88 -28.65
C PRO A 46 -4.64 8.82 -29.38
N THR A 47 -5.73 8.81 -28.61
CA THR A 47 -7.09 8.96 -29.14
C THR A 47 -7.29 10.36 -29.73
N GLU A 48 -8.34 10.53 -30.55
CA GLU A 48 -8.69 11.84 -31.11
C GLU A 48 -8.95 12.89 -30.04
N GLU A 49 -9.48 12.49 -28.88
CA GLU A 49 -9.66 13.38 -27.74
C GLU A 49 -8.32 13.81 -27.13
N MET A 50 -7.38 12.88 -26.91
CA MET A 50 -6.04 13.20 -26.40
C MET A 50 -5.29 14.16 -27.34
N LYS A 51 -5.45 13.98 -28.65
CA LYS A 51 -4.88 14.90 -29.66
C LYS A 51 -5.44 16.32 -29.55
N LYS A 52 -6.74 16.47 -29.27
CA LYS A 52 -7.36 17.79 -29.03
C LYS A 52 -6.78 18.49 -27.81
N TYR A 53 -6.36 17.73 -26.79
CA TYR A 53 -5.64 18.24 -25.61
C TYR A 53 -4.13 18.42 -25.84
N GLY A 54 -3.64 18.25 -27.07
CA GLY A 54 -2.25 18.52 -27.44
C GLY A 54 -1.29 17.33 -27.32
N VAL A 55 -1.79 16.11 -27.05
CA VAL A 55 -0.94 14.91 -27.04
C VAL A 55 -0.46 14.59 -28.45
N LYS A 56 0.85 14.46 -28.62
CA LYS A 56 1.49 14.12 -29.89
C LYS A 56 1.67 12.60 -29.99
N PRO A 57 1.36 11.96 -31.14
CA PRO A 57 1.73 10.57 -31.37
C PRO A 57 3.23 10.34 -31.19
N GLY A 58 3.61 9.16 -30.70
CA GLY A 58 5.00 8.81 -30.37
C GLY A 58 5.56 9.50 -29.11
N SER A 59 4.73 10.13 -28.28
CA SER A 59 5.19 10.85 -27.07
C SER A 59 5.24 9.99 -25.81
N GLY A 60 5.01 8.67 -25.92
CA GLY A 60 4.89 7.75 -24.78
C GLY A 60 6.07 7.79 -23.83
N ARG A 61 7.29 7.71 -24.37
CA ARG A 61 8.51 7.77 -23.57
C ARG A 61 8.66 9.09 -22.81
N ALA A 62 8.35 10.22 -23.45
CA ALA A 62 8.39 11.52 -22.78
C ALA A 62 7.37 11.59 -21.64
N LYS A 63 6.17 11.02 -21.85
CA LYS A 63 5.15 10.95 -20.80
C LYS A 63 5.58 10.10 -19.62
N ILE A 64 6.26 8.97 -19.83
CA ILE A 64 6.80 8.16 -18.72
C ILE A 64 7.72 9.01 -17.82
N PHE A 65 8.62 9.80 -18.41
CA PHE A 65 9.54 10.63 -17.63
C PHE A 65 8.81 11.75 -16.89
N GLU A 66 7.83 12.40 -17.53
CA GLU A 66 6.96 13.39 -16.87
C GLU A 66 6.23 12.79 -15.66
N VAL A 67 5.63 11.60 -15.83
CA VAL A 67 4.94 10.88 -14.76
C VAL A 67 5.88 10.57 -13.60
N ARG A 68 7.12 10.13 -13.89
CA ARG A 68 8.12 9.84 -12.85
C ARG A 68 8.60 11.08 -12.09
N GLU A 69 8.50 12.26 -12.70
CA GLU A 69 8.88 13.53 -12.08
C GLU A 69 7.75 14.11 -11.22
N LEU A 70 6.50 13.96 -11.66
CA LEU A 70 5.36 14.63 -11.05
C LEU A 70 4.55 13.76 -10.08
N GLU A 71 4.51 12.44 -10.29
CA GLU A 71 3.61 11.57 -9.55
C GLU A 71 4.26 10.95 -8.30
N SER A 72 3.49 10.90 -7.22
CA SER A 72 3.76 10.05 -6.07
C SER A 72 3.19 8.64 -6.30
N ASP A 73 3.57 7.63 -5.50
CA ASP A 73 2.97 6.29 -5.57
C ASP A 73 1.43 6.31 -5.52
N ILE A 74 0.86 7.17 -4.68
CA ILE A 74 -0.58 7.34 -4.50
C ILE A 74 -1.23 7.87 -5.77
N SER A 75 -0.70 8.98 -6.31
CA SER A 75 -1.28 9.64 -7.48
C SER A 75 -1.00 8.85 -8.76
N PHE A 76 0.15 8.16 -8.86
CA PHE A 76 0.49 7.24 -9.93
C PHE A 76 -0.54 6.11 -10.07
N LEU A 77 -0.83 5.40 -8.97
CA LEU A 77 -1.85 4.36 -8.98
C LEU A 77 -3.24 4.93 -9.27
N ARG A 78 -3.60 6.06 -8.65
CA ARG A 78 -4.92 6.68 -8.84
C ARG A 78 -5.18 7.08 -10.29
N ASN A 79 -4.19 7.68 -10.95
CA ASN A 79 -4.33 8.29 -12.26
C ASN A 79 -4.11 7.30 -13.41
N TYR A 80 -3.28 6.27 -13.21
CA TYR A 80 -2.81 5.40 -14.31
C TYR A 80 -3.14 3.92 -14.15
N LEU A 81 -3.67 3.46 -13.01
CA LEU A 81 -4.28 2.13 -12.92
C LEU A 81 -5.70 2.17 -13.50
N THR A 82 -5.79 2.01 -14.82
CA THR A 82 -7.05 2.11 -15.58
C THR A 82 -7.89 0.84 -15.46
N LYS A 83 -9.20 0.95 -15.75
CA LYS A 83 -10.11 -0.20 -15.82
C LYS A 83 -9.62 -1.24 -16.82
N GLU A 84 -9.20 -0.79 -17.99
CA GLU A 84 -8.72 -1.65 -19.08
C GLU A 84 -7.49 -2.43 -18.64
N LEU A 85 -6.55 -1.78 -17.94
CA LEU A 85 -5.36 -2.43 -17.41
C LEU A 85 -5.70 -3.45 -16.32
N VAL A 86 -6.55 -3.10 -15.36
CA VAL A 86 -7.01 -4.02 -14.30
C VAL A 86 -7.65 -5.27 -14.89
N MET A 87 -8.49 -5.11 -15.92
CA MET A 87 -9.12 -6.24 -16.62
C MET A 87 -8.12 -7.06 -17.44
N ARG A 88 -7.18 -6.40 -18.14
CA ARG A 88 -6.14 -7.07 -18.94
C ARG A 88 -5.19 -7.91 -18.08
N GLU A 89 -4.88 -7.44 -16.88
CA GLU A 89 -4.01 -8.13 -15.91
C GLU A 89 -4.77 -9.08 -14.97
N ASP A 90 -6.07 -9.29 -15.21
CA ASP A 90 -6.95 -10.20 -14.43
C ASP A 90 -6.89 -9.96 -12.91
N MET A 91 -6.85 -8.68 -12.52
CA MET A 91 -6.70 -8.29 -11.12
C MET A 91 -8.02 -8.42 -10.36
N TYR A 92 -7.98 -9.01 -9.16
CA TYR A 92 -9.13 -9.15 -8.27
C TYR A 92 -8.73 -9.05 -6.80
N LEU A 93 -9.68 -8.62 -5.96
CA LEU A 93 -9.51 -8.67 -4.51
C LEU A 93 -9.88 -10.06 -4.00
N PHE A 94 -9.01 -10.65 -3.19
CA PHE A 94 -9.26 -11.92 -2.52
C PHE A 94 -9.19 -11.78 -1.01
N GLN A 95 -10.04 -12.52 -0.31
CA GLN A 95 -10.01 -12.61 1.14
C GLN A 95 -9.87 -14.08 1.54
N LYS A 96 -9.07 -14.33 2.58
CA LYS A 96 -8.97 -15.66 3.17
C LYS A 96 -10.22 -15.93 4.02
N GLN A 97 -11.05 -16.87 3.58
CA GLN A 97 -12.19 -17.39 4.35
C GLN A 97 -11.85 -18.81 4.82
N GLY A 98 -11.48 -18.94 6.09
CA GLY A 98 -11.03 -20.20 6.66
C GLY A 98 -9.69 -20.65 6.06
N LYS A 99 -9.68 -21.76 5.32
CA LYS A 99 -8.49 -22.30 4.63
C LYS A 99 -8.40 -21.89 3.16
N GLU A 100 -9.45 -21.28 2.60
CA GLU A 100 -9.54 -20.98 1.17
C GLU A 100 -9.48 -19.48 0.91
N TYR A 101 -8.97 -19.11 -0.26
CA TYR A 101 -9.05 -17.75 -0.78
C TYR A 101 -10.27 -17.64 -1.70
N LYS A 102 -11.13 -16.67 -1.43
CA LYS A 102 -12.27 -16.36 -2.30
C LYS A 102 -12.11 -14.97 -2.89
N ILE A 103 -12.47 -14.84 -4.17
CA ILE A 103 -12.59 -13.54 -4.82
C ILE A 103 -13.76 -12.81 -4.16
N VAL A 104 -13.49 -11.66 -3.57
CA VAL A 104 -14.49 -10.82 -2.89
C VAL A 104 -14.93 -9.67 -3.77
N ASP A 105 -14.06 -9.21 -4.68
CA ASP A 105 -14.41 -8.10 -5.57
C ASP A 105 -13.66 -8.16 -6.90
N LYS A 106 -14.34 -7.71 -7.95
CA LYS A 106 -13.82 -7.55 -9.30
C LYS A 106 -13.97 -6.12 -9.84
N ASN A 107 -14.53 -5.20 -9.06
CA ASN A 107 -14.65 -3.81 -9.45
C ASN A 107 -13.27 -3.14 -9.43
N TRP A 108 -12.87 -2.59 -10.57
CA TRP A 108 -11.56 -1.96 -10.76
C TRP A 108 -11.35 -0.74 -9.83
N GLU A 109 -12.41 0.00 -9.52
CA GLU A 109 -12.31 1.15 -8.61
C GLU A 109 -11.91 0.70 -7.20
N HIS A 110 -12.54 -0.37 -6.71
CA HIS A 110 -12.22 -0.92 -5.40
C HIS A 110 -10.81 -1.51 -5.35
N ILE A 111 -10.37 -2.16 -6.43
CA ILE A 111 -8.99 -2.67 -6.56
C ILE A 111 -7.98 -1.52 -6.49
N ARG A 112 -8.20 -0.46 -7.28
CA ARG A 112 -7.34 0.73 -7.27
C ARG A 112 -7.34 1.39 -5.90
N ASP A 113 -8.50 1.61 -5.32
CA ASP A 113 -8.65 2.34 -4.07
C ASP A 113 -8.00 1.56 -2.90
N GLN A 114 -8.09 0.23 -2.90
CA GLN A 114 -7.34 -0.60 -1.94
C GLN A 114 -5.82 -0.48 -2.13
N LEU A 115 -5.33 -0.49 -3.37
CA LEU A 115 -3.89 -0.34 -3.61
C LEU A 115 -3.37 1.03 -3.22
N VAL A 116 -4.18 2.06 -3.44
CA VAL A 116 -3.90 3.44 -3.02
C VAL A 116 -3.91 3.54 -1.50
N SER A 117 -4.89 2.96 -0.80
CA SER A 117 -4.96 3.00 0.66
C SER A 117 -3.77 2.32 1.33
N MET A 118 -3.27 1.21 0.75
CA MET A 118 -2.04 0.55 1.18
C MET A 118 -0.76 1.40 1.01
N ARG A 119 -0.82 2.56 0.35
CA ARG A 119 0.30 3.51 0.21
C ARG A 119 0.14 4.76 1.05
N VAL A 120 -1.03 4.96 1.67
CA VAL A 120 -1.20 6.02 2.68
C VAL A 120 -0.23 5.76 3.82
N ASN A 121 0.53 6.77 4.22
CA ASN A 121 1.59 6.68 5.23
C ASN A 121 2.62 5.56 4.97
N GLY A 122 2.85 5.20 3.70
CA GLY A 122 3.75 4.10 3.32
C GLY A 122 3.26 2.72 3.77
N GLY A 123 1.98 2.59 4.11
CA GLY A 123 1.40 1.37 4.69
C GLY A 123 1.68 1.19 6.18
N PHE A 124 2.27 2.20 6.84
CA PHE A 124 2.46 2.20 8.29
C PHE A 124 1.26 2.83 9.00
N PRO A 125 0.83 2.29 10.16
CA PRO A 125 -0.26 2.87 10.92
C PRO A 125 0.11 4.27 11.43
N TYR A 126 -0.81 5.22 11.30
CA TYR A 126 -0.60 6.58 11.80
C TYR A 126 -0.92 6.65 13.29
N ILE A 127 0.13 6.77 14.11
CA ILE A 127 0.03 6.76 15.58
C ILE A 127 0.67 8.03 16.14
N THR A 128 -0.04 8.72 17.03
CA THR A 128 0.46 9.92 17.71
C THR A 128 0.49 9.75 19.22
N VAL A 129 1.39 10.46 19.88
CA VAL A 129 1.35 10.66 21.34
C VAL A 129 0.31 11.75 21.62
N ASN A 130 -0.78 11.38 22.27
CA ASN A 130 -1.85 12.33 22.61
C ASN A 130 -1.74 12.83 24.05
N ASP A 131 -1.19 12.03 24.95
CA ASP A 131 -0.93 12.43 26.34
C ASP A 131 0.32 11.72 26.86
N GLY A 132 1.30 12.47 27.38
CA GLY A 132 2.52 11.94 28.01
C GLY A 132 2.46 11.95 29.54
N ASP A 133 1.37 12.43 30.13
CA ASP A 133 1.11 12.40 31.56
C ASP A 133 -0.33 11.92 31.81
N TYR A 134 -0.70 10.83 31.13
CA TYR A 134 -2.06 10.33 31.17
C TYR A 134 -2.45 9.96 32.60
N MET A 135 -3.67 10.36 32.99
CA MET A 135 -4.18 10.26 34.36
C MET A 135 -3.28 10.91 35.43
N ARG A 136 -2.38 11.82 35.04
CA ARG A 136 -1.37 12.47 35.91
C ARG A 136 -0.43 11.49 36.60
N ASN A 137 -0.13 10.36 35.93
CA ASN A 137 0.76 9.33 36.46
C ASN A 137 1.99 9.08 35.57
N GLY A 138 2.29 9.98 34.63
CA GLY A 138 3.36 9.82 33.65
C GLY A 138 3.13 8.65 32.69
N GLU A 139 1.89 8.20 32.53
CA GLU A 139 1.52 7.11 31.62
C GLU A 139 1.41 7.63 30.19
N LEU A 140 1.74 6.79 29.21
CA LEU A 140 1.77 7.19 27.80
C LEU A 140 0.46 6.82 27.12
N TYR A 141 -0.26 7.81 26.59
CA TYR A 141 -1.44 7.60 25.77
C TYR A 141 -1.13 7.81 24.29
N LEU A 142 -1.22 6.72 23.54
CA LEU A 142 -1.06 6.67 22.10
C LEU A 142 -2.42 6.55 21.44
N LYS A 143 -2.60 7.27 20.33
CA LYS A 143 -3.79 7.16 19.48
C LYS A 143 -3.40 6.69 18.09
N HIS A 144 -3.96 5.56 17.69
CA HIS A 144 -4.01 5.15 16.29
C HIS A 144 -5.15 5.90 15.60
N TRP A 145 -4.80 6.69 14.60
CA TRP A 145 -5.76 7.34 13.71
C TRP A 145 -6.24 6.32 12.69
N TYR A 146 -7.43 5.78 12.92
CA TYR A 146 -8.01 4.75 12.07
C TYR A 146 -8.31 5.28 10.67
N GLU A 147 -7.59 4.76 9.68
CA GLU A 147 -7.72 5.11 8.25
C GLU A 147 -8.46 4.01 7.46
N GLY A 148 -9.32 3.24 8.14
CA GLY A 148 -10.06 2.11 7.55
C GLY A 148 -9.33 0.75 7.63
N ILE A 149 -8.15 0.72 8.25
CA ILE A 149 -7.35 -0.49 8.46
C ILE A 149 -7.08 -0.64 9.96
N GLU A 150 -7.44 -1.79 10.52
CA GLU A 150 -7.19 -2.11 11.93
C GLU A 150 -5.72 -2.51 12.16
N LEU A 151 -5.24 -2.32 13.39
CA LEU A 151 -3.94 -2.87 13.78
C LEU A 151 -4.02 -4.39 13.88
N ASP A 152 -2.95 -5.10 13.47
CA ASP A 152 -2.82 -6.52 13.78
C ASP A 152 -2.72 -6.69 15.30
N LEU A 153 -3.75 -7.28 15.91
CA LEU A 153 -3.84 -7.40 17.37
C LEU A 153 -2.70 -8.22 17.97
N LYS A 154 -2.25 -9.28 17.28
CA LYS A 154 -1.14 -10.12 17.78
C LYS A 154 0.17 -9.37 17.72
N TYR A 155 0.36 -8.51 16.72
CA TYR A 155 1.53 -7.65 16.62
C TYR A 155 1.47 -6.53 17.66
N LEU A 156 0.33 -5.84 17.79
CA LEU A 156 0.09 -4.80 18.79
C LEU A 156 0.40 -5.27 20.21
N GLU A 157 -0.14 -6.43 20.61
CA GLU A 157 0.08 -7.01 21.95
C GLU A 157 1.57 -7.31 22.21
N LYS A 158 2.35 -7.59 21.17
CA LYS A 158 3.81 -7.81 21.28
C LYS A 158 4.61 -6.51 21.25
N VAL A 159 4.10 -5.45 20.62
CA VAL A 159 4.79 -4.16 20.49
C VAL A 159 4.67 -3.33 21.77
N LEU A 160 3.52 -3.35 22.45
CA LEU A 160 3.30 -2.58 23.68
C LEU A 160 4.38 -2.78 24.76
N PRO A 161 4.84 -4.02 25.05
CA PRO A 161 5.96 -4.24 25.96
C PRO A 161 7.26 -3.50 25.59
N TYR A 162 7.57 -3.38 24.30
CA TYR A 162 8.77 -2.65 23.84
C TYR A 162 8.59 -1.14 23.99
N ILE A 163 7.39 -0.61 23.75
CA ILE A 163 7.10 0.81 24.01
C ILE A 163 7.23 1.09 25.52
N TYR A 164 6.68 0.22 26.37
CA TYR A 164 6.85 0.30 27.82
C TYR A 164 8.31 0.25 28.24
N GLN A 165 9.13 -0.61 27.62
CA GLN A 165 10.56 -0.67 27.91
C GLN A 165 11.26 0.68 27.63
N LEU A 166 10.84 1.40 26.59
CA LEU A 166 11.39 2.71 26.24
C LEU A 166 10.83 3.83 27.12
N TRP A 167 9.54 3.79 27.44
CA TRP A 167 8.85 4.83 28.20
C TRP A 167 9.03 4.70 29.73
N GLY A 168 9.09 3.47 30.24
CA GLY A 168 9.29 3.11 31.65
C GLY A 168 8.02 3.08 32.50
N ARG A 169 6.85 3.40 31.94
CA ARG A 169 5.55 3.45 32.61
C ARG A 169 4.45 2.83 31.74
N PRO A 170 3.27 2.50 32.30
CA PRO A 170 2.16 1.96 31.53
C PRO A 170 1.88 2.73 30.24
N VAL A 171 1.54 1.97 29.19
CA VAL A 171 1.29 2.50 27.83
C VAL A 171 -0.11 2.09 27.41
N HIS A 172 -0.88 3.06 26.91
CA HIS A 172 -2.22 2.88 26.38
C HIS A 172 -2.21 3.12 24.87
N MET A 173 -2.85 2.23 24.11
CA MET A 173 -3.07 2.39 22.67
C MET A 173 -4.57 2.39 22.39
N GLU A 174 -5.10 3.54 22.01
CA GLU A 174 -6.44 3.68 21.46
C GLU A 174 -6.41 3.28 19.99
N THR A 175 -7.29 2.37 19.58
CA THR A 175 -7.49 1.96 18.18
C THR A 175 -8.96 1.57 17.96
N VAL A 176 -9.34 1.29 16.71
CA VAL A 176 -10.63 0.71 16.35
C VAL A 176 -10.47 -0.79 16.09
N VAL A 177 -11.41 -1.59 16.59
CA VAL A 177 -11.53 -3.04 16.36
C VAL A 177 -13.00 -3.37 16.13
N GLU A 178 -13.33 -4.02 15.03
CA GLU A 178 -14.72 -4.31 14.59
C GLU A 178 -15.59 -3.05 14.64
N GLU A 179 -15.08 -1.95 14.07
CA GLU A 179 -15.71 -0.62 14.04
C GLU A 179 -15.94 0.04 15.42
N LYS A 180 -15.41 -0.54 16.50
CA LYS A 180 -15.56 -0.02 17.85
C LYS A 180 -14.25 0.50 18.41
N PRO A 181 -14.23 1.69 19.02
CA PRO A 181 -13.08 2.17 19.78
C PRO A 181 -12.72 1.21 20.91
N MET A 182 -11.44 0.89 21.02
CA MET A 182 -10.87 -0.02 22.00
C MET A 182 -9.55 0.54 22.52
N LEU A 183 -9.34 0.43 23.83
CA LEU A 183 -8.09 0.79 24.48
C LEU A 183 -7.35 -0.47 24.91
N PHE A 184 -6.15 -0.65 24.38
CA PHE A 184 -5.18 -1.63 24.86
C PHE A 184 -4.27 -0.96 25.89
N THR A 185 -3.96 -1.62 27.00
CA THR A 185 -3.10 -1.09 28.04
C THR A 185 -2.10 -2.15 28.46
N TYR A 186 -0.82 -1.83 28.44
CA TYR A 186 0.22 -2.68 29.02
C TYR A 186 0.73 -2.06 30.33
N ASP A 187 0.57 -2.79 31.43
CA ASP A 187 0.87 -2.35 32.80
C ASP A 187 2.30 -2.73 33.28
N GLY A 188 3.13 -3.27 32.39
CA GLY A 188 4.44 -3.83 32.72
C GLY A 188 4.45 -5.34 32.96
N LYS A 189 3.27 -6.00 32.95
CA LYS A 189 3.14 -7.46 33.07
C LYS A 189 2.30 -8.04 31.96
N THR A 190 1.11 -7.50 31.75
CA THR A 190 0.11 -8.05 30.83
C THR A 190 -0.57 -6.96 30.02
N VAL A 191 -1.05 -7.33 28.84
CA VAL A 191 -1.89 -6.45 28.02
C VAL A 191 -3.35 -6.66 28.38
N HIS A 192 -4.03 -5.59 28.77
CA HIS A 192 -5.46 -5.54 29.02
C HIS A 192 -6.16 -4.79 27.88
N ARG A 193 -7.42 -5.11 27.61
CA ARG A 193 -8.24 -4.39 26.63
C ARG A 193 -9.59 -4.03 27.21
N LYS A 194 -10.10 -2.85 26.87
CA LYS A 194 -11.46 -2.40 27.20
C LYS A 194 -12.06 -1.63 26.03
N TYR A 195 -13.38 -1.70 25.88
CA TYR A 195 -14.11 -0.77 25.02
C TYR A 195 -14.07 0.64 25.60
N LEU A 196 -14.07 1.64 24.72
CA LEU A 196 -14.23 3.05 25.08
C LEU A 196 -15.67 3.50 24.89
#